data_AF-A0A315E2T1-F1
#
_entry.id   AF-A0A315E2T1-F1
#
_cell.length_a   1.000
_cell.length_b   1.000
_cell.length_c   1.000
_cell.angle_alpha   90.00
_cell.angle_beta   90.00
_cell.angle_gamma   90.00
#
_symmetry.space_group_name_H-M   'P 1'
#
loop_
_entity.id
_entity.type
_entity.pdbx_description
1 polymer ?
#
loop_
_entity_poly.entity_id
_entity_poly.type
_entity_poly.pdbx_seq_one_letter_code
_entity_poly.pdbx_strand_id
1 'polypeptide(L)'
;MMRNVSLIFCGAVLGGQALADPSHSAAHVALWPTIPFVRGQDLCQYQDAYGRTRAQQASDMVRLLGDLIRAGAEPKQAPELLQTLDSLIDQGRQRATGGFGMDVLLEGSFKAALDRVYELHHPQVRKVSFFNPTALSELVRVLRAQQRQGSLEAKPIEGLTGMAWGTYSFSPGCKGDVLVTLHLETQTGHSFNYQARGIPESVMGQIAYQVFSQFQKTHFPSQVTYQGKTLELLGAPGNVLGTTNSPRKAQFACECIQARLPTVGEYIYLNELGDWNGGVRSDKGLWALSQERVMAPEMPNPSMVRSIKEFQSPEIRYFCVRHAIGKKTATQCSP
;
A
#
# COMPACT_ATOMS: atom_id res chain seq x y z
N MET A 1 20.22 -53.44 -44.66
CA MET A 1 20.14 -53.78 -43.22
C MET A 1 20.19 -52.48 -42.42
N MET A 2 19.03 -51.95 -42.04
CA MET A 2 18.92 -50.83 -41.11
C MET A 2 17.85 -51.20 -40.08
N ARG A 3 18.26 -51.21 -38.80
CA ARG A 3 17.46 -51.65 -37.65
C ARG A 3 16.46 -50.55 -37.27
N ASN A 4 15.18 -50.90 -37.28
CA ASN A 4 14.13 -50.18 -36.56
C ASN A 4 14.28 -50.47 -35.06
N VAL A 5 14.50 -49.42 -34.25
CA VAL A 5 14.38 -49.48 -32.80
C VAL A 5 13.14 -48.70 -32.41
N SER A 6 12.10 -49.43 -32.01
CA SER A 6 10.88 -48.90 -31.41
C SER A 6 11.14 -48.73 -29.92
N LEU A 7 11.22 -47.48 -29.44
CA LEU A 7 11.36 -47.15 -28.03
C LEU A 7 9.99 -46.76 -27.47
N ILE A 8 9.46 -47.65 -26.64
CA ILE A 8 8.25 -47.48 -25.83
C ILE A 8 8.56 -46.46 -24.74
N PHE A 9 7.93 -45.27 -24.81
CA PHE A 9 7.92 -44.32 -23.70
C PHE A 9 6.65 -44.53 -22.87
N CYS A 10 6.81 -45.27 -21.78
CA CYS A 10 5.84 -45.37 -20.70
C CYS A 10 6.17 -44.27 -19.69
N GLY A 11 5.54 -43.11 -19.82
CA GLY A 11 5.69 -41.97 -18.90
C GLY A 11 4.35 -41.63 -18.26
N ALA A 12 4.16 -42.05 -17.01
CA ALA A 12 2.99 -41.73 -16.20
C ALA A 12 2.92 -40.21 -15.96
N VAL A 13 1.86 -39.58 -16.46
CA VAL A 13 1.50 -38.19 -16.14
C VAL A 13 0.84 -38.21 -14.75
N LEU A 14 1.66 -38.08 -13.71
CA LEU A 14 1.17 -37.69 -12.38
C LEU A 14 0.97 -36.18 -12.41
N GLY A 15 -0.27 -35.77 -12.71
CA GLY A 15 -0.74 -34.40 -12.55
C GLY A 15 -0.82 -34.03 -11.08
N GLY A 16 0.31 -33.61 -10.50
CA GLY A 16 0.36 -32.87 -9.25
C GLY A 16 -0.02 -31.41 -9.53
N GLN A 17 -1.29 -31.07 -9.34
CA GLN A 17 -1.68 -29.66 -9.27
C GLN A 17 -0.98 -29.04 -8.08
N ALA A 18 -0.03 -28.14 -8.37
CA ALA A 18 0.58 -27.26 -7.39
C ALA A 18 -0.55 -26.47 -6.71
N LEU A 19 -0.83 -26.81 -5.46
CA LEU A 19 -1.62 -25.97 -4.57
C LEU A 19 -0.89 -24.64 -4.49
N ALA A 20 -1.53 -23.58 -4.98
CA ALA A 20 -1.09 -22.22 -4.78
C ALA A 20 -0.96 -21.97 -3.27
N ASP A 21 0.26 -21.73 -2.79
CA ASP A 21 0.53 -21.24 -1.44
C ASP A 21 -0.05 -19.81 -1.32
N PRO A 22 -1.05 -19.55 -0.46
CA PRO A 22 -1.55 -18.20 -0.27
C PRO A 22 -0.97 -17.53 0.99
N SER A 23 0.12 -18.02 1.58
CA SER A 23 0.74 -17.38 2.74
C SER A 23 1.88 -16.43 2.33
N HIS A 24 1.54 -15.33 1.65
CA HIS A 24 2.48 -14.21 1.52
C HIS A 24 2.52 -13.41 2.84
N SER A 25 3.08 -14.02 3.88
CA SER A 25 3.78 -13.24 4.90
C SER A 25 4.92 -12.55 4.17
N ALA A 26 4.74 -11.27 3.80
CA ALA A 26 5.76 -10.52 3.09
C ALA A 26 7.09 -10.63 3.85
N ALA A 27 8.04 -11.36 3.25
CA ALA A 27 9.41 -11.48 3.74
C ALA A 27 9.98 -10.07 3.93
N HIS A 28 10.87 -9.91 4.90
CA HIS A 28 11.50 -8.62 5.17
C HIS A 28 12.11 -8.03 3.88
N VAL A 29 11.65 -6.85 3.50
CA VAL A 29 12.11 -6.10 2.33
C VAL A 29 13.13 -5.05 2.77
N ALA A 30 14.39 -5.32 2.50
CA ALA A 30 15.48 -4.37 2.60
C ALA A 30 15.64 -3.67 1.24
N LEU A 31 15.21 -2.41 1.18
CA LEU A 31 15.27 -1.58 -0.02
C LEU A 31 16.66 -0.97 -0.20
N TRP A 32 17.06 -0.75 -1.45
CA TRP A 32 18.26 0.03 -1.73
C TRP A 32 18.15 1.41 -1.08
N PRO A 33 19.21 1.92 -0.43
CA PRO A 33 19.12 3.16 0.32
C PRO A 33 18.72 4.35 -0.54
N THR A 34 19.14 4.44 -1.81
CA THR A 34 18.72 5.55 -2.69
C THR A 34 17.58 5.17 -3.61
N ILE A 35 16.57 6.04 -3.66
CA ILE A 35 15.40 5.90 -4.53
C ILE A 35 15.52 6.96 -5.63
N PRO A 36 15.88 6.59 -6.87
CA PRO A 36 15.89 7.54 -7.96
C PRO A 36 14.46 7.95 -8.33
N PHE A 37 14.24 9.24 -8.55
CA PHE A 37 13.00 9.77 -9.09
C PHE A 37 13.24 10.38 -10.47
N VAL A 38 12.40 9.98 -11.43
CA VAL A 38 12.42 10.48 -12.80
C VAL A 38 11.32 11.51 -12.97
N ARG A 39 11.67 12.70 -13.46
CA ARG A 39 10.69 13.74 -13.81
C ARG A 39 9.96 13.34 -15.09
N GLY A 40 8.64 13.20 -15.00
CA GLY A 40 7.73 13.06 -16.13
C GLY A 40 7.37 14.40 -16.77
N GLN A 41 6.42 14.37 -17.72
CA GLN A 41 5.93 15.59 -18.36
C GLN A 41 5.23 16.53 -17.35
N ASP A 42 5.28 17.83 -17.64
CA ASP A 42 4.54 18.83 -16.89
C ASP A 42 3.06 18.79 -17.33
N LEU A 43 2.20 18.17 -16.52
CA LEU A 43 0.78 18.06 -16.85
C LEU A 43 0.06 19.41 -16.73
N CYS A 44 0.60 20.38 -16.00
CA CYS A 44 0.07 21.73 -15.96
C CYS A 44 0.28 22.40 -17.32
N GLN A 45 1.50 22.35 -17.88
CA GLN A 45 1.75 22.87 -19.23
C GLN A 45 0.92 22.13 -20.29
N TYR A 46 0.79 20.81 -20.17
CA TYR A 46 -0.07 20.04 -21.07
C TYR A 46 -1.53 20.49 -21.00
N GLN A 47 -2.06 20.71 -19.79
CA GLN A 47 -3.43 21.20 -19.59
C GLN A 47 -3.61 22.64 -20.10
N ASP A 48 -2.62 23.52 -19.92
CA ASP A 48 -2.66 24.88 -20.46
C ASP A 48 -2.67 24.88 -22.00
N ALA A 49 -1.89 23.98 -22.62
CA ALA A 49 -1.78 23.87 -24.07
C ALA A 49 -2.98 23.16 -24.75
N TYR A 50 -3.52 22.11 -24.13
CA TYR A 50 -4.54 21.23 -24.73
C TYR A 50 -5.88 21.21 -23.99
N GLY A 51 -5.96 21.77 -22.78
CA GLY A 51 -7.16 21.76 -21.95
C GLY A 51 -8.20 22.82 -22.29
N ARG A 52 -7.92 23.72 -23.24
CA ARG A 52 -8.86 24.73 -23.73
C ARG A 52 -8.98 24.68 -25.25
N THR A 53 -10.17 24.95 -25.76
CA THR A 53 -10.35 25.20 -27.20
C THR A 53 -9.80 26.57 -27.58
N ARG A 54 -9.38 26.74 -28.85
CA ARG A 54 -8.92 28.05 -29.37
C ARG A 54 -9.94 29.17 -29.17
N ALA A 55 -11.23 28.85 -29.28
CA ALA A 55 -12.31 29.82 -29.07
C ALA A 55 -12.41 30.30 -27.61
N GLN A 56 -12.20 29.39 -26.65
CA GLN A 56 -12.18 29.73 -25.22
C GLN A 56 -10.97 30.59 -24.86
N GLN A 57 -9.78 30.25 -25.36
CA GLN A 57 -8.57 31.06 -25.16
C GLN A 57 -8.73 32.48 -25.72
N ALA A 58 -9.28 32.61 -26.93
CA ALA A 58 -9.53 33.91 -27.54
C ALA A 58 -10.55 34.74 -26.74
N SER A 59 -11.63 34.11 -26.26
CA SER A 59 -12.63 34.79 -25.42
C SER A 59 -12.06 35.26 -24.09
N ASP A 60 -11.21 34.46 -23.43
CA ASP A 60 -10.58 34.82 -22.16
C ASP A 60 -9.60 36.00 -22.32
N MET A 61 -8.81 35.99 -23.40
CA MET A 61 -7.86 37.07 -23.70
C MET A 61 -8.58 38.38 -24.03
N VAL A 62 -9.68 38.33 -24.80
CA VAL A 62 -10.52 39.52 -25.08
C VAL A 62 -11.13 40.08 -23.80
N ARG A 63 -11.55 39.22 -22.87
CA ARG A 63 -12.08 39.64 -21.58
C ARG A 63 -11.01 40.32 -20.72
N LEU A 64 -9.83 39.72 -20.58
CA LEU A 64 -8.70 40.31 -19.85
C LEU A 64 -8.25 41.64 -20.46
N LEU A 65 -8.18 41.72 -21.78
CA LEU A 65 -7.86 42.96 -22.50
C LEU A 65 -8.90 44.05 -22.21
N GLY A 66 -10.19 43.69 -22.22
CA GLY A 66 -11.28 44.59 -21.87
C GLY A 66 -11.19 45.11 -20.43
N ASP A 67 -10.80 44.26 -19.48
CA ASP A 67 -10.61 44.64 -18.08
C ASP A 67 -9.38 45.56 -17.90
N LEU A 68 -8.28 45.32 -18.62
CA LEU A 68 -7.10 46.20 -18.63
C LEU A 68 -7.42 47.58 -19.20
N ILE A 69 -8.16 47.65 -20.31
CA ILE A 69 -8.59 48.92 -20.91
C ILE A 69 -9.50 49.68 -19.95
N ARG A 70 -10.44 49.01 -19.27
CA ARG A 70 -11.28 49.63 -18.23
C ARG A 70 -10.49 50.10 -17.01
N ALA A 71 -9.39 49.43 -16.69
CA ALA A 71 -8.46 49.82 -15.63
C ALA A 71 -7.51 50.97 -16.02
N GLY A 72 -7.63 51.50 -17.25
CA GLY A 72 -6.89 52.66 -17.73
C GLY A 72 -5.63 52.34 -18.54
N ALA A 73 -5.42 51.08 -18.95
CA ALA A 73 -4.34 50.73 -19.87
C ALA A 73 -4.63 51.29 -21.27
N GLU A 74 -3.63 51.88 -21.92
CA GLU A 74 -3.78 52.33 -23.31
C GLU A 74 -4.08 51.12 -24.22
N PRO A 75 -5.12 51.17 -25.07
CA PRO A 75 -5.53 50.04 -25.91
C PRO A 75 -4.41 49.51 -26.83
N LYS A 76 -3.44 50.36 -27.18
CA LYS A 76 -2.28 50.01 -28.02
C LYS A 76 -1.20 49.22 -27.26
N GLN A 77 -1.12 49.38 -25.94
CA GLN A 77 -0.08 48.78 -25.09
C GLN A 77 -0.58 47.52 -24.37
N ALA A 78 -1.89 47.37 -24.21
CA ALA A 78 -2.48 46.28 -23.46
C ALA A 78 -2.14 44.84 -23.98
N PRO A 79 -2.00 44.58 -25.30
CA PRO A 79 -1.54 43.28 -25.79
C PRO A 79 -0.09 42.95 -25.40
N GLU A 80 0.80 43.95 -25.43
CA GLU A 80 2.21 43.81 -25.06
C GLU A 80 2.37 43.55 -23.56
N LEU A 81 1.55 44.21 -22.73
CA LEU A 81 1.50 43.98 -21.30
C LEU A 81 1.05 42.55 -20.96
N LEU A 82 0.04 42.03 -21.66
CA LEU A 82 -0.42 40.65 -21.50
C LEU A 82 0.69 39.63 -21.84
N GLN A 83 1.38 39.83 -22.97
CA GLN A 83 2.52 38.97 -23.35
C GLN A 83 3.66 39.01 -22.32
N THR A 84 3.92 40.19 -21.76
CA THR A 84 4.94 40.36 -20.72
C THR A 84 4.56 39.63 -19.44
N LEU A 85 3.30 39.72 -19.01
CA LEU A 85 2.80 39.00 -17.83
C LEU A 85 2.89 37.48 -18.01
N ASP A 86 2.48 36.96 -19.15
CA ASP A 86 2.61 35.52 -19.46
C ASP A 86 4.07 35.07 -19.43
N SER A 87 4.98 35.84 -20.05
CA SER A 87 6.43 35.56 -20.00
C SER A 87 6.98 35.56 -18.58
N LEU A 88 6.54 36.48 -17.72
CA LEU A 88 6.98 36.52 -16.32
C LEU A 88 6.46 35.33 -15.51
N ILE A 89 5.22 34.88 -15.77
CA ILE A 89 4.64 33.68 -15.16
C ILE A 89 5.45 32.44 -15.57
N ASP A 90 5.75 32.29 -16.85
CA ASP A 90 6.52 31.16 -17.36
C ASP A 90 7.96 31.17 -16.83
N GLN A 91 8.62 32.32 -16.77
CA GLN A 91 9.93 32.45 -16.13
C GLN A 91 9.88 32.08 -14.65
N GLY A 92 8.84 32.51 -13.93
CA GLY A 92 8.62 32.13 -12.53
C GLY A 92 8.49 30.62 -12.36
N ARG A 93 7.70 29.97 -13.22
CA ARG A 93 7.53 28.50 -13.25
C ARG A 93 8.84 27.78 -13.58
N GLN A 94 9.62 28.26 -14.54
CA GLN A 94 10.92 27.67 -14.88
C GLN A 94 11.93 27.79 -13.72
N ARG A 95 11.95 28.93 -13.01
CA ARG A 95 12.81 29.08 -11.82
C ARG A 95 12.36 28.18 -10.68
N ALA A 96 11.05 28.05 -10.44
CA ALA A 96 10.50 27.20 -9.38
C ALA A 96 10.69 25.71 -9.65
N THR A 97 10.69 25.30 -10.91
CA THR A 97 10.86 23.90 -11.33
C THR A 97 12.27 23.56 -11.81
N GLY A 98 13.20 24.53 -11.75
CA GLY A 98 14.59 24.38 -12.14
C GLY A 98 15.42 23.74 -11.03
N GLY A 99 16.24 22.76 -11.39
CA GLY A 99 17.20 22.09 -10.49
C GLY A 99 16.87 20.63 -10.14
N PHE A 100 17.80 19.98 -9.44
CA PHE A 100 17.75 18.58 -8.98
C PHE A 100 17.30 18.46 -7.51
N GLY A 101 16.38 19.32 -7.07
CA GLY A 101 15.95 19.37 -5.67
C GLY A 101 14.75 18.48 -5.37
N MET A 102 13.85 18.33 -6.34
CA MET A 102 12.56 17.66 -6.14
C MET A 102 12.70 16.15 -5.94
N ASP A 103 13.58 15.49 -6.68
CA ASP A 103 13.89 14.08 -6.54
C ASP A 103 14.54 13.76 -5.17
N VAL A 104 15.44 14.62 -4.70
CA VAL A 104 16.01 14.52 -3.34
C VAL A 104 14.95 14.75 -2.26
N LEU A 105 14.08 15.75 -2.46
CA LEU A 105 12.98 16.06 -1.55
C LEU A 105 12.01 14.88 -1.45
N LEU A 106 11.59 14.30 -2.58
CA LEU A 106 10.66 13.16 -2.59
C LEU A 106 11.30 11.92 -1.95
N GLU A 107 12.58 11.63 -2.22
CA GLU A 107 13.32 10.54 -1.56
C GLU A 107 13.36 10.74 -0.04
N GLY A 108 13.79 11.91 0.43
CA GLY A 108 13.89 12.22 1.86
C GLY A 108 12.54 12.21 2.57
N SER A 109 11.53 12.83 1.96
CA SER A 109 10.16 12.87 2.48
C SER A 109 9.55 11.47 2.59
N PHE A 110 9.82 10.57 1.65
CA PHE A 110 9.36 9.19 1.75
C PHE A 110 9.98 8.43 2.89
N LYS A 111 11.31 8.48 3.04
CA LYS A 111 12.03 7.80 4.13
C LYS A 111 11.52 8.27 5.48
N ALA A 112 11.46 9.59 5.68
CA ALA A 112 10.96 10.19 6.91
C ALA A 112 9.49 9.85 7.18
N ALA A 113 8.64 9.87 6.15
CA ALA A 113 7.24 9.49 6.32
C ALA A 113 7.07 8.01 6.66
N LEU A 114 7.84 7.11 6.04
CA LEU A 114 7.78 5.68 6.33
C LEU A 114 8.23 5.40 7.76
N ASP A 115 9.34 6.02 8.19
CA ASP A 115 9.81 5.93 9.58
C ASP A 115 8.74 6.43 10.56
N ARG A 116 8.13 7.58 10.29
CA ARG A 116 7.04 8.13 11.11
C ARG A 116 5.83 7.20 11.21
N VAL A 117 5.47 6.50 10.13
CA VAL A 117 4.36 5.52 10.16
C VAL A 117 4.73 4.32 11.03
N TYR A 118 5.98 3.83 10.95
CA TYR A 118 6.48 2.78 11.83
C TYR A 118 6.53 3.20 13.30
N GLU A 119 6.97 4.43 13.59
CA GLU A 119 6.94 5.03 14.92
C GLU A 119 5.52 5.24 15.43
N LEU A 120 4.53 5.50 14.57
CA LEU A 120 3.15 5.66 15.02
C LEU A 120 2.54 4.32 15.45
N HIS A 121 2.78 3.27 14.67
CA HIS A 121 2.11 1.98 14.84
C HIS A 121 2.89 0.93 15.65
N HIS A 122 4.19 1.14 15.89
CA HIS A 122 5.07 0.28 16.69
C HIS A 122 4.87 -1.24 16.44
N PRO A 123 4.94 -1.73 15.19
CA PRO A 123 4.85 -3.17 14.97
C PRO A 123 6.05 -3.88 15.60
N GLN A 124 5.84 -5.11 16.07
CA GLN A 124 6.89 -5.96 16.67
C GLN A 124 8.05 -6.21 15.71
N VAL A 125 7.74 -6.35 14.43
CA VAL A 125 8.74 -6.56 13.37
C VAL A 125 8.49 -5.56 12.25
N ARG A 126 9.52 -4.75 11.95
CA ARG A 126 9.53 -3.87 10.79
C ARG A 126 9.79 -4.69 9.54
N LYS A 127 8.81 -4.76 8.62
CA LYS A 127 8.95 -5.55 7.38
C LYS A 127 9.58 -4.80 6.20
N VAL A 128 9.62 -3.48 6.22
CA VAL A 128 10.27 -2.66 5.18
C VAL A 128 11.33 -1.78 5.81
N SER A 129 12.57 -1.92 5.37
CA SER A 129 13.70 -1.12 5.85
C SER A 129 14.60 -0.67 4.69
N PHE A 130 15.47 0.30 4.95
CA PHE A 130 16.50 0.72 4.00
C PHE A 130 17.80 0.01 4.34
N PHE A 131 18.38 -0.65 3.36
CA PHE A 131 19.68 -1.28 3.49
C PHE A 131 20.75 -0.20 3.72
N ASN A 132 21.56 -0.35 4.77
CA ASN A 132 22.68 0.56 5.02
C ASN A 132 24.01 -0.18 4.77
N PRO A 133 24.61 -0.06 3.57
CA PRO A 133 25.88 -0.70 3.25
C PRO A 133 27.10 -0.03 3.89
N THR A 134 26.90 1.10 4.59
CA THR A 134 28.00 2.00 4.99
C THR A 134 28.20 1.96 6.49
N ALA A 135 29.45 1.78 6.93
CA ALA A 135 29.81 1.95 8.34
C ALA A 135 29.49 3.39 8.78
N LEU A 136 29.03 3.57 10.03
CA LEU A 136 28.60 4.89 10.54
C LEU A 136 29.68 5.97 10.39
N SER A 137 30.96 5.60 10.47
CA SER A 137 32.11 6.47 10.26
C SER A 137 32.21 7.01 8.82
N GLU A 138 31.89 6.20 7.82
CA GLU A 138 31.94 6.57 6.40
C GLU A 138 30.71 7.39 5.98
N LEU A 139 29.60 7.25 6.69
CA LEU A 139 28.37 8.02 6.43
C LEU A 139 28.61 9.53 6.55
N VAL A 140 29.37 9.97 7.56
CA VAL A 140 29.68 11.39 7.76
C VAL A 140 30.46 11.96 6.57
N ARG A 141 31.33 11.16 5.95
CA ARG A 141 32.11 11.55 4.77
C ARG A 141 31.21 11.70 3.54
N VAL A 142 30.32 10.73 3.30
CA VAL A 142 29.34 10.76 2.20
C VAL A 142 28.40 11.97 2.32
N LEU A 143 27.91 12.26 3.53
CA LEU A 143 27.03 13.40 3.80
C LEU A 143 27.75 14.75 3.58
N ARG A 144 29.00 14.90 4.05
CA ARG A 144 29.79 16.12 3.79
C ARG A 144 30.06 16.34 2.30
N ALA A 145 30.22 15.28 1.53
CA ALA A 145 30.44 15.33 0.09
C ALA A 145 29.16 15.56 -0.73
N GLN A 146 28.00 15.74 -0.08
CA GLN A 146 26.68 15.84 -0.73
C GLN A 146 26.37 14.64 -1.66
N GLN A 147 27.01 13.50 -1.42
CA GLN A 147 26.79 12.28 -2.21
C GLN A 147 25.59 11.50 -1.66
N ARG A 148 24.82 10.88 -2.56
CA ARG A 148 23.76 9.96 -2.15
C ARG A 148 24.37 8.65 -1.64
N GLN A 149 23.73 8.05 -0.64
CA GLN A 149 24.13 6.75 -0.10
C GLN A 149 23.96 5.65 -1.17
N GLY A 150 24.87 4.68 -1.24
CA GLY A 150 24.76 3.59 -2.22
C GLY A 150 25.37 3.93 -3.60
N SER A 151 26.42 4.74 -3.64
CA SER A 151 27.34 4.70 -4.80
C SER A 151 27.92 3.28 -4.90
N LEU A 152 27.74 2.64 -6.05
CA LEU A 152 28.06 1.23 -6.33
C LEU A 152 29.58 1.00 -6.42
N GLU A 153 30.32 1.20 -5.33
CA GLU A 153 31.66 0.60 -5.20
C GLU A 153 31.49 -0.85 -4.76
N ALA A 154 31.26 -1.74 -5.74
CA ALA A 154 31.42 -3.21 -5.76
C ALA A 154 31.47 -3.97 -4.41
N LYS A 155 30.63 -3.63 -3.43
CA LYS A 155 30.50 -4.35 -2.17
C LYS A 155 29.36 -5.36 -2.27
N PRO A 156 29.49 -6.54 -1.64
CA PRO A 156 28.46 -7.57 -1.70
C PRO A 156 27.10 -7.03 -1.28
N ILE A 157 26.11 -7.23 -2.15
CA ILE A 157 24.71 -6.83 -1.99
C ILE A 157 23.96 -7.95 -1.21
N GLU A 158 24.64 -8.61 -0.28
CA GLU A 158 24.06 -9.65 0.55
C GLU A 158 23.05 -9.00 1.52
N GLY A 159 21.78 -9.38 1.40
CA GLY A 159 20.70 -8.86 2.23
C GLY A 159 19.83 -7.79 1.58
N LEU A 160 20.14 -7.33 0.35
CA LEU A 160 19.19 -6.53 -0.42
C LEU A 160 18.09 -7.43 -0.98
N THR A 161 16.84 -7.11 -0.67
CA THR A 161 15.68 -7.91 -1.11
C THR A 161 14.68 -7.10 -1.92
N GLY A 162 14.97 -5.83 -2.21
CA GLY A 162 14.21 -5.04 -3.17
C GLY A 162 14.87 -3.73 -3.59
N MET A 163 14.31 -3.14 -4.65
CA MET A 163 14.67 -1.83 -5.18
C MET A 163 13.41 -0.99 -5.34
N ALA A 164 13.52 0.31 -5.08
CA ALA A 164 12.45 1.25 -5.35
C ALA A 164 12.94 2.38 -6.25
N TRP A 165 12.07 2.84 -7.13
CA TRP A 165 12.27 3.99 -8.00
C TRP A 165 10.95 4.71 -8.19
N GLY A 166 10.97 5.99 -8.55
CA GLY A 166 9.75 6.78 -8.67
C GLY A 166 9.69 7.63 -9.92
N THR A 167 8.48 8.08 -10.23
CA THR A 167 8.22 9.12 -11.21
C THR A 167 7.41 10.22 -10.58
N TYR A 168 7.59 11.45 -11.06
CA TYR A 168 6.75 12.56 -10.64
C TYR A 168 6.46 13.53 -11.78
N SER A 169 5.28 14.14 -11.75
CA SER A 169 4.87 15.19 -12.67
C SER A 169 4.13 16.28 -11.91
N PHE A 170 4.17 17.52 -12.38
CA PHE A 170 3.29 18.56 -11.85
C PHE A 170 1.84 18.22 -12.18
N SER A 171 0.96 18.38 -11.20
CA SER A 171 -0.46 18.07 -11.32
C SER A 171 -1.14 18.98 -12.34
N PRO A 172 -2.12 18.49 -13.12
CA PRO A 172 -2.83 19.29 -14.12
C PRO A 172 -3.64 20.45 -13.52
N GLY A 173 -3.82 20.48 -12.19
CA GLY A 173 -4.48 21.57 -11.49
C GLY A 173 -3.66 22.85 -11.36
N CYS A 174 -2.37 22.85 -11.70
CA CYS A 174 -1.47 24.03 -11.66
C CYS A 174 -1.41 24.75 -10.30
N LYS A 175 -1.74 24.05 -9.19
CA LYS A 175 -1.82 24.61 -7.83
C LYS A 175 -0.62 24.23 -6.94
N GLY A 176 0.49 23.84 -7.55
CA GLY A 176 1.70 23.38 -6.84
C GLY A 176 1.68 21.91 -6.42
N ASP A 177 0.59 21.19 -6.68
CA ASP A 177 0.54 19.74 -6.45
C ASP A 177 1.46 18.98 -7.43
N VAL A 178 2.00 17.87 -6.95
CA VAL A 178 2.68 16.86 -7.76
C VAL A 178 1.88 15.56 -7.75
N LEU A 179 1.89 14.87 -8.88
CA LEU A 179 1.48 13.47 -9.00
C LEU A 179 2.76 12.64 -8.91
N VAL A 180 2.83 11.74 -7.95
CA VAL A 180 4.00 10.89 -7.72
C VAL A 180 3.57 9.44 -7.83
N THR A 181 4.39 8.61 -8.48
CA THR A 181 4.26 7.16 -8.47
C THR A 181 5.56 6.54 -7.99
N LEU A 182 5.46 5.67 -6.99
CA LEU A 182 6.57 4.87 -6.47
C LEU A 182 6.39 3.44 -6.94
N HIS A 183 7.45 2.91 -7.55
CA HIS A 183 7.57 1.54 -8.00
C HIS A 183 8.51 0.82 -7.03
N LEU A 184 8.10 -0.36 -6.55
CA LEU A 184 8.90 -1.21 -5.66
C LEU A 184 8.94 -2.61 -6.24
N GLU A 185 10.15 -3.10 -6.49
CA GLU A 185 10.41 -4.43 -7.02
C GLU A 185 11.12 -5.26 -5.96
N THR A 186 10.57 -6.44 -5.67
CA THR A 186 11.18 -7.39 -4.73
C THR A 186 12.08 -8.37 -5.46
N GLN A 187 13.05 -8.95 -4.76
CA GLN A 187 13.94 -10.00 -5.30
C GLN A 187 13.17 -11.22 -5.82
N THR A 188 11.97 -11.46 -5.30
CA THR A 188 11.06 -12.53 -5.77
C THR A 188 10.34 -12.20 -7.09
N GLY A 189 10.58 -11.03 -7.68
CA GLY A 189 10.01 -10.61 -8.95
C GLY A 189 8.61 -9.97 -8.85
N HIS A 190 8.12 -9.69 -7.64
CA HIS A 190 6.86 -8.96 -7.48
C HIS A 190 7.10 -7.44 -7.62
N SER A 191 6.18 -6.76 -8.30
CA SER A 191 6.18 -5.31 -8.46
C SER A 191 4.96 -4.71 -7.78
N PHE A 192 5.19 -3.68 -6.98
CA PHE A 192 4.17 -2.89 -6.30
C PHE A 192 4.25 -1.44 -6.78
N ASN A 193 3.08 -0.85 -7.05
CA ASN A 193 2.98 0.50 -7.60
C ASN A 193 2.05 1.32 -6.72
N TYR A 194 2.56 2.44 -6.22
CA TYR A 194 1.85 3.32 -5.29
C TYR A 194 1.77 4.71 -5.89
N GLN A 195 0.58 5.30 -5.91
CA GLN A 195 0.38 6.62 -6.50
C GLN A 195 -0.33 7.53 -5.51
N ALA A 196 0.10 8.78 -5.48
CA ALA A 196 -0.55 9.84 -4.71
C ALA A 196 -0.42 11.18 -5.43
N ARG A 197 -1.32 12.10 -5.08
CA ARG A 197 -1.28 13.50 -5.51
C ARG A 197 -1.36 14.40 -4.29
N GLY A 198 -0.54 15.43 -4.28
CA GLY A 198 -0.58 16.48 -3.26
C GLY A 198 0.66 17.37 -3.35
N ILE A 199 0.83 18.24 -2.36
CA ILE A 199 2.01 19.11 -2.29
C ILE A 199 3.30 18.29 -2.05
N PRO A 200 4.45 18.73 -2.60
CA PRO A 200 5.73 18.01 -2.52
C PRO A 200 6.14 17.57 -1.12
N GLU A 201 5.85 18.38 -0.10
CA GLU A 201 6.27 18.17 1.28
C GLU A 201 5.51 17.02 1.97
N SER A 202 4.32 16.66 1.47
CA SER A 202 3.43 15.71 2.18
C SER A 202 2.92 14.55 1.32
N VAL A 203 3.03 14.63 -0.01
CA VAL A 203 2.54 13.59 -0.93
C VAL A 203 3.10 12.20 -0.61
N MET A 204 4.37 12.15 -0.18
CA MET A 204 5.03 10.89 0.17
C MET A 204 4.50 10.26 1.46
N GLY A 205 3.78 11.01 2.30
CA GLY A 205 3.09 10.47 3.48
C GLY A 205 2.02 9.45 3.10
N GLN A 206 1.24 9.73 2.05
CA GLN A 206 0.22 8.80 1.56
C GLN A 206 0.87 7.53 0.98
N ILE A 207 1.91 7.70 0.17
CA ILE A 207 2.66 6.58 -0.41
C ILE A 207 3.32 5.73 0.68
N ALA A 208 3.94 6.36 1.68
CA ALA A 208 4.55 5.67 2.81
C ALA A 208 3.53 4.83 3.59
N TYR A 209 2.32 5.37 3.84
CA TYR A 209 1.26 4.60 4.48
C TYR A 209 0.76 3.44 3.60
N GLN A 210 0.65 3.63 2.28
CA GLN A 210 0.29 2.56 1.35
C GLN A 210 1.35 1.43 1.35
N VAL A 211 2.63 1.78 1.30
CA VAL A 211 3.75 0.82 1.40
C VAL A 211 3.70 0.09 2.74
N PHE A 212 3.67 0.84 3.85
CA PHE A 212 3.55 0.27 5.19
C PHE A 212 2.38 -0.70 5.28
N SER A 213 1.19 -0.30 4.85
CA SER A 213 0.00 -1.13 4.88
C SER A 213 0.16 -2.40 4.04
N GLN A 214 0.69 -2.29 2.82
CA GLN A 214 0.87 -3.44 1.94
C GLN A 214 1.74 -4.54 2.57
N PHE A 215 2.85 -4.16 3.21
CA PHE A 215 3.80 -5.11 3.76
C PHE A 215 3.47 -5.51 5.20
N GLN A 216 3.04 -4.55 6.02
CA GLN A 216 2.86 -4.73 7.46
C GLN A 216 1.52 -5.35 7.83
N LYS A 217 0.45 -5.08 7.07
CA LYS A 217 -0.90 -5.58 7.39
C LYS A 217 -0.92 -7.10 7.51
N THR A 218 -1.74 -7.60 8.44
CA THR A 218 -2.05 -9.03 8.55
C THR A 218 -2.67 -9.51 7.25
N HIS A 219 -1.97 -10.43 6.59
CA HIS A 219 -2.48 -11.17 5.43
C HIS A 219 -2.96 -12.54 5.90
N PHE A 220 -3.94 -13.09 5.20
CA PHE A 220 -4.51 -14.41 5.53
C PHE A 220 -4.20 -15.39 4.40
N PRO A 221 -3.84 -16.65 4.71
CA PRO A 221 -3.65 -17.18 6.05
C PRO A 221 -2.38 -16.64 6.77
N SER A 222 -2.46 -16.48 8.09
CA SER A 222 -1.33 -16.14 8.98
C SER A 222 -1.25 -17.06 10.18
N GLN A 223 -0.13 -17.04 10.90
CA GLN A 223 0.09 -17.84 12.10
C GLN A 223 0.53 -16.95 13.26
N VAL A 224 -0.07 -17.18 14.43
CA VAL A 224 0.31 -16.52 15.68
C VAL A 224 0.45 -17.55 16.80
N THR A 225 1.24 -17.24 17.82
CA THR A 225 1.39 -18.11 18.99
C THR A 225 0.40 -17.69 20.07
N TYR A 226 -0.61 -18.52 20.33
CA TYR A 226 -1.59 -18.31 21.39
C TYR A 226 -1.48 -19.42 22.44
N GLN A 227 -1.22 -19.04 23.71
CA GLN A 227 -1.07 -19.98 24.83
C GLN A 227 -0.07 -21.13 24.54
N GLY A 228 1.06 -20.81 23.91
CA GLY A 228 2.09 -21.79 23.55
C GLY A 228 1.73 -22.72 22.38
N LYS A 229 0.59 -22.51 21.71
CA LYS A 229 0.16 -23.26 20.52
C LYS A 229 0.08 -22.34 19.31
N THR A 230 0.43 -22.87 18.15
CA THR A 230 0.23 -22.16 16.88
C THR A 230 -1.25 -22.11 16.52
N LEU A 231 -1.78 -20.90 16.43
CA LEU A 231 -3.10 -20.58 15.92
C LEU A 231 -2.94 -20.03 14.50
N GLU A 232 -3.53 -20.73 13.54
CA GLU A 232 -3.59 -20.33 12.14
C GLU A 232 -4.88 -19.53 11.92
N LEU A 233 -4.74 -18.30 11.43
CA LEU A 233 -5.85 -17.45 11.01
C LEU A 233 -6.06 -17.68 9.52
N LEU A 234 -7.24 -18.12 9.13
CA LEU A 234 -7.55 -18.51 7.75
C LEU A 234 -8.36 -17.45 7.00
N GLY A 235 -8.99 -16.53 7.73
CA GLY A 235 -9.98 -15.59 7.16
C GLY A 235 -11.35 -16.27 7.00
N ALA A 236 -12.27 -15.62 6.30
CA ALA A 236 -13.54 -16.21 5.91
C ALA A 236 -13.44 -16.88 4.52
N PRO A 237 -14.36 -17.79 4.15
CA PRO A 237 -14.39 -18.33 2.80
C PRO A 237 -14.53 -17.20 1.76
N GLY A 238 -13.52 -17.07 0.89
CA GLY A 238 -13.48 -16.08 -0.19
C GLY A 238 -13.14 -14.65 0.22
N ASN A 239 -12.94 -14.36 1.51
CA ASN A 239 -12.65 -13.00 2.00
C ASN A 239 -11.76 -13.02 3.26
N VAL A 240 -10.99 -11.96 3.49
CA VAL A 240 -10.20 -11.82 4.73
C VAL A 240 -11.11 -11.78 5.97
N LEU A 241 -12.16 -10.96 5.94
CA LEU A 241 -13.22 -10.90 6.94
C LEU A 241 -14.56 -11.16 6.26
N GLY A 242 -15.33 -12.08 6.82
CA GLY A 242 -16.68 -12.37 6.36
C GLY A 242 -17.70 -11.55 7.12
N THR A 243 -18.83 -11.24 6.46
CA THR A 243 -20.01 -10.65 7.08
C THR A 243 -21.21 -11.57 6.92
N THR A 244 -22.09 -11.58 7.92
CA THR A 244 -23.31 -12.41 7.92
C THR A 244 -24.34 -11.80 8.87
N ASN A 245 -25.58 -12.28 8.77
CA ASN A 245 -26.66 -11.96 9.71
C ASN A 245 -26.92 -13.06 10.75
N SER A 246 -26.12 -14.12 10.76
CA SER A 246 -26.29 -15.25 11.67
C SER A 246 -24.95 -15.87 12.07
N PRO A 247 -24.64 -15.98 13.38
CA PRO A 247 -23.43 -16.67 13.86
C PRO A 247 -23.39 -18.13 13.43
N ARG A 248 -24.55 -18.78 13.28
CA ARG A 248 -24.65 -20.16 12.83
C ARG A 248 -24.15 -20.33 11.39
N LYS A 249 -24.46 -19.39 10.50
CA LYS A 249 -23.91 -19.36 9.13
C LYS A 249 -22.40 -19.16 9.14
N ALA A 250 -21.88 -18.26 9.99
CA ALA A 250 -20.45 -18.06 10.15
C ALA A 250 -19.74 -19.33 10.64
N GLN A 251 -20.33 -20.01 11.63
CA GLN A 251 -19.81 -21.25 12.19
C GLN A 251 -19.74 -22.34 11.12
N PHE A 252 -20.84 -22.57 10.39
CA PHE A 252 -20.89 -23.53 9.29
C PHE A 252 -19.85 -23.23 8.21
N ALA A 253 -19.71 -21.96 7.82
CA ALA A 253 -18.71 -21.53 6.84
C ALA A 253 -17.28 -21.86 7.28
N CYS A 254 -16.95 -21.68 8.56
CA CYS A 254 -15.65 -22.07 9.11
C CYS A 254 -15.46 -23.58 9.17
N GLU A 255 -16.50 -24.33 9.55
CA GLU A 255 -16.46 -25.80 9.60
C GLU A 255 -16.18 -26.39 8.20
N CYS A 256 -16.71 -25.79 7.13
CA CYS A 256 -16.46 -26.22 5.75
C CYS A 256 -15.01 -26.11 5.30
N ILE A 257 -14.24 -25.21 5.90
CA ILE A 257 -12.79 -25.08 5.65
C ILE A 257 -11.96 -25.73 6.76
N GLN A 258 -12.57 -26.64 7.53
CA GLN A 258 -11.95 -27.39 8.62
C GLN A 258 -11.40 -26.49 9.72
N ALA A 259 -12.06 -25.37 9.94
CA ALA A 259 -11.73 -24.37 10.92
C ALA A 259 -12.90 -24.20 11.90
N ARG A 260 -12.74 -23.26 12.83
CA ARG A 260 -13.78 -22.86 13.76
C ARG A 260 -13.80 -21.34 13.91
N LEU A 261 -14.87 -20.83 14.50
CA LEU A 261 -14.88 -19.46 14.98
C LEU A 261 -13.86 -19.28 16.12
N PRO A 262 -13.25 -18.09 16.25
CA PRO A 262 -12.42 -17.74 17.38
C PRO A 262 -13.22 -17.78 18.69
N THR A 263 -12.55 -18.15 19.76
CA THR A 263 -13.04 -17.98 21.12
C THR A 263 -12.94 -16.51 21.54
N VAL A 264 -13.64 -16.13 22.61
CA VAL A 264 -13.55 -14.77 23.17
C VAL A 264 -12.11 -14.40 23.53
N GLY A 265 -11.36 -15.33 24.14
CA GLY A 265 -9.96 -15.10 24.50
C GLY A 265 -9.05 -14.93 23.30
N GLU A 266 -9.32 -15.62 22.18
CA GLU A 266 -8.59 -15.43 20.93
C GLU A 266 -8.93 -14.10 20.28
N TYR A 267 -10.19 -13.68 20.25
CA TYR A 267 -10.55 -12.35 19.76
C TYR A 267 -9.85 -11.25 20.55
N ILE A 268 -9.87 -11.31 21.89
CA ILE A 268 -9.17 -10.34 22.73
C ILE A 268 -7.68 -10.33 22.41
N TYR A 269 -7.03 -11.50 22.37
CA TYR A 269 -5.60 -11.59 22.08
C TYR A 269 -5.24 -11.05 20.69
N LEU A 270 -6.01 -11.43 19.66
CA LEU A 270 -5.79 -10.98 18.29
C LEU A 270 -6.05 -9.48 18.12
N ASN A 271 -6.97 -8.92 18.90
CA ASN A 271 -7.20 -7.48 18.95
C ASN A 271 -6.00 -6.73 19.52
N GLU A 272 -5.42 -7.23 20.62
CA GLU A 272 -4.23 -6.63 21.23
C GLU A 272 -3.00 -6.68 20.32
N LEU A 273 -2.86 -7.74 19.50
CA LEU A 273 -1.85 -7.76 18.44
C LEU A 273 -2.11 -6.70 17.36
N GLY A 274 -3.39 -6.44 17.05
CA GLY A 274 -3.82 -5.51 16.02
C GLY A 274 -3.44 -5.95 14.60
N ASP A 275 -3.82 -5.13 13.63
CA ASP A 275 -3.70 -5.47 12.19
C ASP A 275 -2.25 -5.47 11.67
N TRP A 276 -1.27 -5.09 12.50
CA TRP A 276 0.14 -4.91 12.10
C TRP A 276 1.09 -5.97 12.64
N ASN A 277 0.60 -6.84 13.55
CA ASN A 277 1.39 -7.88 14.22
C ASN A 277 0.80 -9.29 14.03
N GLY A 278 0.09 -9.51 12.91
CA GLY A 278 -0.56 -10.79 12.64
C GLY A 278 -1.92 -10.97 13.33
N GLY A 279 -2.38 -9.96 14.07
CA GLY A 279 -3.69 -9.92 14.71
C GLY A 279 -4.80 -9.38 13.80
N VAL A 280 -5.96 -9.18 14.41
CA VAL A 280 -7.16 -8.63 13.78
C VAL A 280 -7.82 -7.69 14.76
N ARG A 281 -7.97 -6.43 14.38
CA ARG A 281 -8.74 -5.47 15.19
C ARG A 281 -10.20 -5.89 15.25
N SER A 282 -10.64 -6.20 16.46
CA SER A 282 -12.01 -6.57 16.79
C SER A 282 -12.56 -5.71 17.92
N ASP A 283 -12.19 -4.43 17.94
CA ASP A 283 -12.59 -3.41 18.92
C ASP A 283 -13.99 -2.83 18.66
N LYS A 284 -14.53 -3.06 17.46
CA LYS A 284 -15.82 -2.51 17.01
C LYS A 284 -16.69 -3.53 16.30
N GLY A 285 -18.01 -3.33 16.39
CA GLY A 285 -19.03 -4.16 15.76
C GLY A 285 -19.29 -5.49 16.47
N LEU A 286 -20.15 -6.32 15.86
CA LEU A 286 -20.52 -7.63 16.38
C LEU A 286 -19.66 -8.71 15.74
N TRP A 287 -19.08 -9.59 16.56
CA TRP A 287 -18.21 -10.68 16.10
C TRP A 287 -18.84 -12.04 16.40
N ALA A 288 -18.87 -12.93 15.41
CA ALA A 288 -19.51 -14.22 15.55
C ALA A 288 -18.76 -15.11 16.56
N LEU A 289 -19.52 -15.71 17.47
CA LEU A 289 -19.08 -16.78 18.36
C LEU A 289 -19.90 -18.05 18.10
N SER A 290 -19.38 -19.18 18.55
CA SER A 290 -20.14 -20.44 18.57
C SER A 290 -21.39 -20.34 19.45
N GLN A 291 -22.34 -21.26 19.27
CA GLN A 291 -23.56 -21.36 20.08
C GLN A 291 -24.51 -20.15 19.97
N GLU A 292 -24.64 -19.59 18.77
CA GLU A 292 -25.54 -18.46 18.48
C GLU A 292 -25.28 -17.20 19.33
N ARG A 293 -24.03 -16.99 19.74
CA ARG A 293 -23.60 -15.81 20.48
C ARG A 293 -22.80 -14.86 19.59
N VAL A 294 -22.68 -13.64 20.06
CA VAL A 294 -21.78 -12.63 19.48
C VAL A 294 -20.95 -11.98 20.56
N MET A 295 -19.73 -11.59 20.21
CA MET A 295 -18.92 -10.67 20.99
C MET A 295 -19.19 -9.24 20.53
N ALA A 296 -19.52 -8.36 21.47
CA ALA A 296 -19.84 -6.96 21.26
C ALA A 296 -18.94 -6.08 22.15
N PRO A 297 -17.70 -5.78 21.70
CA PRO A 297 -16.70 -5.04 22.48
C PRO A 297 -17.18 -3.67 22.97
N GLU A 298 -18.01 -3.00 22.16
CA GLU A 298 -18.55 -1.67 22.44
C GLU A 298 -19.68 -1.68 23.50
N MET A 299 -20.17 -2.86 23.89
CA MET A 299 -21.25 -3.04 24.87
C MET A 299 -20.82 -3.96 26.01
N PRO A 300 -19.86 -3.54 26.86
CA PRO A 300 -19.29 -4.40 27.91
C PRO A 300 -20.26 -4.73 29.05
N ASN A 301 -21.35 -3.96 29.22
CA ASN A 301 -22.31 -4.13 30.31
C ASN A 301 -23.64 -4.75 29.80
N PRO A 302 -24.21 -5.78 30.48
CA PRO A 302 -23.67 -6.54 31.60
C PRO A 302 -22.56 -7.53 31.22
N SER A 303 -22.36 -7.79 29.92
CA SER A 303 -21.26 -8.60 29.40
C SER A 303 -20.98 -8.23 27.95
N MET A 304 -19.74 -8.38 27.51
CA MET A 304 -19.33 -8.27 26.11
C MET A 304 -19.89 -9.41 25.25
N VAL A 305 -20.21 -10.57 25.85
CA VAL A 305 -20.77 -11.72 25.12
C VAL A 305 -22.29 -11.69 25.26
N ARG A 306 -22.98 -11.64 24.12
CA ARG A 306 -24.43 -11.46 24.04
C ARG A 306 -25.10 -12.54 23.22
N SER A 307 -26.37 -12.79 23.49
CA SER A 307 -27.19 -13.63 22.64
C SER A 307 -27.50 -12.90 21.34
N ILE A 308 -27.47 -13.58 20.20
CA ILE A 308 -27.82 -12.94 18.93
C ILE A 308 -29.27 -12.42 18.91
N LYS A 309 -30.16 -13.03 19.70
CA LYS A 309 -31.58 -12.68 19.79
C LYS A 309 -31.81 -11.26 20.34
N GLU A 310 -30.80 -10.67 20.97
CA GLU A 310 -30.87 -9.30 21.49
C GLU A 310 -30.72 -8.24 20.39
N PHE A 311 -30.28 -8.63 19.18
CA PHE A 311 -30.04 -7.72 18.07
C PHE A 311 -31.04 -7.93 16.94
N GLN A 312 -31.62 -6.84 16.46
CA GLN A 312 -32.48 -6.86 15.27
C GLN A 312 -31.60 -6.68 14.02
N SER A 313 -31.67 -7.61 13.08
CA SER A 313 -30.92 -7.58 11.80
C SER A 313 -29.43 -7.25 11.94
N PRO A 314 -28.66 -7.98 12.77
CA PRO A 314 -27.28 -7.65 13.06
C PRO A 314 -26.37 -7.87 11.84
N GLU A 315 -25.45 -6.94 11.60
CA GLU A 315 -24.28 -7.17 10.75
C GLU A 315 -23.17 -7.77 11.61
N ILE A 316 -22.86 -9.04 11.39
CA ILE A 316 -21.92 -9.82 12.20
C ILE A 316 -20.69 -10.13 11.37
N ARG A 317 -19.52 -9.79 11.90
CA ARG A 317 -18.21 -10.05 11.31
C ARG A 317 -17.64 -11.36 11.83
N TYR A 318 -16.88 -12.05 11.00
CA TYR A 318 -16.18 -13.27 11.42
C TYR A 318 -14.92 -13.51 10.58
N PHE A 319 -14.00 -14.27 11.15
CA PHE A 319 -12.93 -14.97 10.44
C PHE A 319 -12.79 -16.34 11.08
N CYS A 320 -12.15 -17.26 10.38
CA CYS A 320 -11.97 -18.62 10.85
C CYS A 320 -10.55 -18.85 11.33
N VAL A 321 -10.41 -19.67 12.37
CA VAL A 321 -9.13 -20.05 12.95
C VAL A 321 -9.03 -21.56 13.11
N ARG A 322 -7.80 -22.07 13.10
CA ARG A 322 -7.49 -23.48 13.30
C ARG A 322 -6.20 -23.63 14.09
N HIS A 323 -6.09 -24.65 14.93
CA HIS A 323 -4.78 -25.03 15.47
C HIS A 323 -4.04 -25.92 14.47
N ALA A 324 -2.76 -25.65 14.23
CA ALA A 324 -1.97 -26.32 13.19
C ALA A 324 -1.95 -27.87 13.29
N ILE A 325 -2.16 -28.42 14.49
CA ILE A 325 -2.15 -29.86 14.78
C ILE A 325 -3.48 -30.55 14.40
N GLY A 326 -4.52 -29.81 14.03
CA GLY A 326 -5.90 -30.30 13.86
C GLY A 326 -6.38 -30.55 12.42
N LYS A 327 -5.50 -30.75 11.43
CA LYS A 327 -5.91 -31.07 10.04
C LYS A 327 -6.64 -32.42 10.00
N LYS A 328 -7.97 -32.42 10.14
CA LYS A 328 -8.82 -33.56 9.81
C LYS A 328 -8.87 -33.72 8.28
N THR A 329 -9.17 -34.90 7.76
CA THR A 329 -9.43 -35.12 6.33
C THR A 329 -10.77 -34.50 5.93
N ALA A 330 -10.86 -33.93 4.72
CA ALA A 330 -12.02 -33.18 4.25
C ALA A 330 -13.31 -34.02 4.25
N THR A 331 -14.22 -33.72 5.16
CA THR A 331 -15.62 -34.14 5.04
C THR A 331 -16.32 -33.09 4.18
N GLN A 332 -16.91 -33.53 3.06
CA GLN A 332 -17.69 -32.63 2.20
C GLN A 332 -18.76 -31.90 3.02
N CYS A 333 -18.77 -30.57 2.94
CA CYS A 333 -19.88 -29.79 3.45
C CYS A 333 -21.13 -30.10 2.64
N SER A 334 -22.03 -30.90 3.21
CA SER A 334 -23.38 -31.09 2.67
C SER A 334 -24.31 -30.03 3.28
N PRO A 335 -25.23 -29.47 2.48
CA PRO A 335 -26.07 -28.33 2.84
C PRO A 335 -27.03 -28.58 4.01
#